data_AF-R4UVL0-F1
#
_entry.id   AF-R4UVL0-F1
#
_cell.length_a   1.000
_cell.length_b   1.000
_cell.length_c   1.000
_cell.angle_alpha   90.00
_cell.angle_beta   90.00
_cell.angle_gamma   90.00
#
_symmetry.space_group_name_H-M   'P 1'
#
loop_
_entity.id
_entity.type
_entity.pdbx_description
1 polymer ?
#
loop_
_entity_poly.entity_id
_entity_poly.type
_entity_poly.pdbx_seq_one_letter_code
_entity_poly.pdbx_strand_id
1 'polypeptide(L)'
;MKWIAVIVAGLVLVALAMAEGEIWEEDDHEVLIRSERGAKNRDPCRYVKGAWSDCDPKTNMRSRILTLKKGDQNTCEQTKTIQKKCKKGGRRNRE
;
A
#
# COMPACT_ATOMS: atom_id res chain seq x y z
N MET A 1 36.12 -22.21 -57.38
CA MET A 1 34.64 -22.32 -57.31
C MET A 1 34.15 -23.29 -56.23
N LYS A 2 34.58 -24.56 -56.21
CA LYS A 2 34.15 -25.56 -55.19
C LYS A 2 34.42 -25.11 -53.73
N TRP A 3 35.62 -24.59 -53.47
CA TRP A 3 36.05 -24.13 -52.14
C TRP A 3 35.30 -22.87 -51.67
N ILE A 4 34.94 -21.99 -52.60
CA ILE A 4 34.16 -20.78 -52.29
C ILE A 4 32.76 -21.19 -51.81
N ALA A 5 32.14 -22.18 -52.45
CA ALA A 5 30.84 -22.70 -52.01
C ALA A 5 30.90 -23.32 -50.61
N VAL A 6 31.98 -24.03 -50.26
CA VAL A 6 32.18 -24.62 -48.92
C VAL A 6 32.36 -23.54 -47.87
N ILE A 7 33.14 -22.49 -48.17
CA ILE A 7 33.36 -21.36 -47.26
C ILE A 7 32.05 -20.59 -47.03
N VAL A 8 31.29 -20.31 -48.10
CA VAL A 8 30.00 -19.61 -47.99
C VAL A 8 28.99 -20.47 -47.20
N ALA A 9 28.93 -21.78 -47.45
CA ALA A 9 28.06 -22.67 -46.69
C ALA A 9 28.44 -22.73 -45.20
N GLY A 10 29.74 -22.75 -44.88
CA GLY A 10 30.23 -22.69 -43.51
C GLY A 10 29.87 -21.38 -42.81
N LEU A 11 30.04 -20.24 -43.48
CA LEU A 11 29.68 -18.92 -42.94
C LEU A 11 28.17 -18.78 -42.69
N VAL A 12 27.33 -19.33 -43.59
CA VAL A 12 25.86 -19.35 -43.42
C VAL A 12 25.46 -20.23 -42.24
N LEU A 13 26.07 -21.41 -42.05
CA LEU A 13 25.81 -22.29 -40.92
C LEU A 13 26.20 -21.65 -39.58
N VAL A 14 27.34 -20.96 -39.54
CA VAL A 14 27.76 -20.21 -38.36
C VAL A 14 26.75 -19.11 -38.07
N ALA A 15 26.36 -18.30 -39.06
CA ALA A 15 25.38 -17.23 -38.87
C ALA A 15 24.02 -17.74 -38.35
N LEU A 16 23.55 -18.88 -38.85
CA LEU A 16 22.32 -19.52 -38.35
C LEU A 16 22.47 -19.99 -36.90
N ALA A 17 23.60 -20.60 -36.53
CA ALA A 17 23.87 -21.02 -35.15
C ALA A 17 24.01 -19.84 -34.17
N MET A 18 24.39 -18.65 -34.65
CA MET A 18 24.47 -17.42 -33.82
C MET A 18 23.12 -16.69 -33.73
N ALA A 19 22.13 -17.06 -34.55
CA ALA A 19 20.81 -16.43 -34.58
C ALA A 19 19.85 -17.00 -33.53
N GLU A 20 20.17 -18.13 -32.91
CA GLU A 20 19.41 -18.71 -31.79
C GLU A 20 20.16 -18.48 -30.47
N GLY A 21 20.25 -17.21 -30.12
CA GLY A 21 20.79 -16.73 -28.86
C GLY A 21 20.07 -15.46 -28.47
N GLU A 22 18.74 -15.53 -28.36
CA GLU A 22 17.96 -14.56 -27.61
C GLU A 22 18.46 -14.63 -26.16
N ILE A 23 19.49 -13.83 -25.85
CA ILE A 23 19.98 -13.66 -24.49
C ILE A 23 18.98 -12.72 -23.82
N TRP A 24 17.96 -13.32 -23.23
CA TRP A 24 16.99 -12.59 -22.42
C TRP A 24 17.74 -12.12 -21.17
N GLU A 25 18.23 -10.89 -21.20
CA GLU A 25 18.67 -10.21 -19.99
C GLU A 25 17.42 -9.82 -19.21
N GLU A 26 17.01 -10.72 -18.33
CA GLU A 26 15.88 -10.56 -17.43
C GLU A 26 16.29 -9.61 -16.29
N ASP A 27 16.25 -8.30 -16.58
CA ASP A 27 16.48 -7.23 -15.61
C ASP A 27 15.21 -7.04 -14.76
N ASP A 28 14.97 -7.96 -13.84
CA ASP A 28 13.87 -7.94 -12.87
C ASP A 28 14.11 -6.90 -11.77
N HIS A 29 14.17 -5.62 -12.13
CA HIS A 29 14.17 -4.52 -11.17
C HIS A 29 12.76 -3.94 -11.01
N GLU A 30 11.76 -4.78 -10.69
CA GLU A 30 10.47 -4.28 -10.23
C GLU A 30 10.58 -3.73 -8.80
N VAL A 31 10.77 -2.42 -8.68
CA VAL A 31 10.65 -1.74 -7.39
C VAL A 31 9.16 -1.67 -7.04
N LEU A 32 8.68 -2.62 -6.24
CA LEU A 32 7.37 -2.52 -5.59
C LEU A 32 7.39 -1.33 -4.61
N ILE A 33 7.15 -0.12 -5.13
CA ILE A 33 6.91 1.06 -4.29
C ILE A 33 5.62 0.77 -3.54
N ARG A 34 5.75 0.28 -2.31
CA ARG A 34 4.66 0.29 -1.34
C ARG A 34 4.28 1.75 -1.17
N SER A 35 3.28 2.21 -1.94
CA SER A 35 2.67 3.50 -1.70
C SER A 35 2.28 3.51 -0.24
N GLU A 36 2.96 4.34 0.55
CA GLU A 36 2.74 4.47 1.96
C GLU A 36 1.28 4.91 2.12
N ARG A 37 0.37 3.95 2.32
CA ARG A 37 -0.93 4.16 2.93
C ARG A 37 -0.66 4.71 4.33
N GLY A 38 -0.24 5.97 4.42
CA GLY A 38 0.41 6.53 5.61
C GLY A 38 1.15 7.86 5.38
N ALA A 39 1.63 8.18 4.17
CA ALA A 39 2.27 9.47 3.90
C ALA A 39 1.27 10.63 3.70
N LYS A 40 -0.03 10.36 3.86
CA LYS A 40 -1.06 11.39 3.79
C LYS A 40 -1.50 11.77 5.20
N ASN A 41 -1.13 13.00 5.54
CA ASN A 41 -1.55 13.79 6.68
C ASN A 41 -0.66 13.67 7.94
N ARG A 42 0.38 14.52 7.98
CA ARG A 42 0.86 15.05 9.26
C ARG A 42 -0.22 15.99 9.80
N ASP A 43 -1.36 15.43 10.21
CA ASP A 43 -2.38 16.21 10.92
C ASP A 43 -1.66 16.86 12.10
N PRO A 44 -1.68 18.20 12.24
CA PRO A 44 -0.95 18.88 13.31
C PRO A 44 -1.43 18.42 14.69
N CYS A 45 -2.67 17.92 14.76
CA CYS A 45 -3.30 17.42 15.96
C CYS A 45 -3.44 15.89 15.93
N ARG A 46 -2.67 15.18 16.74
CA ARG A 46 -2.79 13.73 16.96
C ARG A 46 -3.54 13.47 18.26
N TYR A 47 -4.61 12.68 18.20
CA TYR A 47 -5.44 12.35 19.36
C TYR A 47 -5.37 10.85 19.72
N VAL A 48 -5.41 10.54 21.02
CA VAL A 48 -5.66 9.19 21.56
C VAL A 48 -7.16 8.96 21.57
N LYS A 49 -7.58 7.77 21.13
CA LYS A 49 -9.00 7.36 21.11
C LYS A 49 -9.32 6.64 22.42
N GLY A 50 -10.26 7.17 23.20
CA GLY A 50 -10.85 6.46 24.34
C GLY A 50 -11.80 5.33 23.91
N ALA A 51 -12.31 4.62 24.91
CA ALA A 51 -13.33 3.59 24.72
C ALA A 51 -14.64 4.19 24.19
N TRP A 52 -15.38 3.41 23.40
CA TRP A 52 -16.75 3.76 23.05
C TRP A 52 -17.64 3.55 24.26
N SER A 53 -18.53 4.50 24.52
CA SER A 53 -19.65 4.30 25.41
C SER A 53 -20.56 3.20 24.87
N ASP A 54 -21.41 2.68 25.75
CA ASP A 54 -22.52 1.84 25.33
C ASP A 54 -23.44 2.59 24.36
N CYS A 55 -24.20 1.79 23.61
CA CYS A 55 -25.20 2.32 22.70
C CYS A 55 -26.40 2.86 23.50
N ASP A 56 -26.70 4.14 23.33
CA ASP A 56 -27.95 4.69 23.84
C ASP A 56 -29.13 4.15 23.02
N PRO A 57 -30.08 3.41 23.63
CA PRO A 57 -31.21 2.82 22.92
C PRO A 57 -32.21 3.86 22.38
N LYS A 58 -32.24 5.08 22.96
CA LYS A 58 -33.18 6.14 22.56
C LYS A 58 -32.71 6.85 21.30
N THR A 59 -31.40 7.10 21.21
CA THR A 59 -30.80 7.87 20.10
C THR A 59 -30.10 6.99 19.07
N ASN A 60 -29.87 5.71 19.38
CA ASN A 60 -29.07 4.79 18.58
C ASN A 60 -27.66 5.33 18.30
N MET A 61 -27.08 6.07 19.25
CA MET A 61 -25.74 6.65 19.18
C MET A 61 -24.84 6.13 20.29
N ARG A 62 -23.54 6.12 20.02
CA ARG A 62 -22.48 5.93 21.02
C ARG A 62 -21.45 7.04 20.87
N SER A 63 -20.88 7.48 21.98
CA SER A 63 -19.87 8.53 22.00
C SER A 63 -18.53 7.98 22.49
N ARG A 64 -17.44 8.66 22.13
CA ARG A 64 -16.14 8.46 22.79
C ARG A 64 -15.39 9.76 22.86
N ILE A 65 -14.48 9.81 23.82
CA ILE A 65 -13.60 10.94 24.06
C ILE A 65 -12.28 10.73 23.32
N LEU A 66 -11.80 11.77 22.66
CA LEU A 66 -10.50 11.86 22.03
C LEU A 66 -9.65 12.85 22.84
N THR A 67 -8.50 12.42 23.35
CA THR A 67 -7.58 13.29 24.10
C THR A 67 -6.37 13.66 23.26
N LEU A 68 -5.95 14.92 23.30
CA LEU A 68 -4.82 15.40 22.50
C LEU A 68 -3.52 14.75 22.97
N LYS A 69 -2.80 14.11 22.04
CA LYS A 69 -1.46 13.50 22.26
C LYS A 69 -0.34 14.42 21.79
N LYS A 70 -0.54 15.09 20.65
CA LYS A 70 0.46 15.95 20.00
C LYS A 70 -0.26 17.04 19.21
N GLY A 71 0.24 18.27 19.28
CA GLY A 71 -0.29 19.45 18.60
C GLY A 71 -0.33 20.64 19.54
N ASP A 72 -0.37 21.85 18.98
CA ASP A 72 -0.44 23.09 19.75
C ASP A 72 -1.82 23.26 20.38
N GLN A 73 -1.89 23.58 21.67
CA GLN A 73 -3.16 23.76 22.40
C GLN A 73 -4.01 24.94 21.86
N ASN A 74 -3.37 25.89 21.17
CA ASN A 74 -4.04 27.04 20.56
C ASN A 74 -4.74 26.68 19.23
N THR A 75 -4.33 25.58 18.59
CA THR A 75 -4.86 25.13 17.29
C THR A 75 -5.66 23.83 17.41
N CYS A 76 -5.33 23.02 18.42
CA CYS A 76 -5.91 21.72 18.69
C CYS A 76 -6.64 21.75 20.02
N GLU A 77 -7.94 21.46 20.02
CA GLU A 77 -8.70 21.30 21.27
C GLU A 77 -8.09 20.17 22.12
N GLN A 78 -8.02 20.35 23.44
CA GLN A 78 -7.42 19.35 24.33
C GLN A 78 -8.21 18.04 24.37
N THR A 79 -9.54 18.13 24.25
CA THR A 79 -10.47 17.00 24.33
C THR A 79 -11.59 17.19 23.32
N LYS A 80 -11.85 16.16 22.50
CA LYS A 80 -12.97 16.16 21.53
C LYS A 80 -13.89 14.98 21.78
N THR A 81 -15.21 15.20 21.71
CA THR A 81 -16.19 14.12 21.77
C THR A 81 -16.64 13.78 20.37
N ILE A 82 -16.50 12.51 19.98
CA ILE A 82 -17.05 12.03 18.71
C ILE A 82 -18.23 11.10 18.95
N GLN A 83 -19.25 11.23 18.11
CA GLN A 83 -20.43 10.38 18.16
C GLN A 83 -20.52 9.55 16.89
N LYS A 84 -20.98 8.31 17.02
CA LYS A 84 -21.27 7.45 15.88
C LYS A 84 -22.56 6.69 16.14
N LYS A 85 -23.30 6.44 15.07
CA LYS A 85 -24.46 5.54 15.10
C LYS A 85 -24.03 4.16 15.58
N CYS A 86 -24.87 3.53 16.39
CA CYS A 86 -24.66 2.17 16.82
C CYS A 86 -24.70 1.22 15.62
N LYS A 87 -23.88 0.17 15.68
CA LYS A 87 -23.97 -0.89 14.67
C LYS A 87 -25.25 -1.69 14.91
N LYS A 88 -26.18 -1.66 13.96
CA LYS A 88 -27.24 -2.68 13.88
C LYS A 88 -26.60 -3.98 13.39
N GLY A 89 -26.33 -4.92 14.30
CA GLY A 89 -25.88 -6.28 13.98
C GLY A 89 -24.54 -6.40 13.26
N GLY A 90 -23.51 -6.92 13.95
CA GLY A 90 -22.31 -7.46 13.29
C GLY A 90 -20.99 -6.82 13.69
N ARG A 91 -20.42 -7.30 14.79
CA ARG A 91 -19.14 -8.05 14.84
C ARG A 91 -18.82 -8.33 16.31
N ARG A 92 -18.78 -9.63 16.65
CA ARG A 92 -18.31 -10.16 17.93
C ARG A 92 -16.95 -9.55 18.26
N ASN A 93 -16.74 -9.22 19.53
CA ASN A 93 -15.43 -8.91 20.08
C ASN A 93 -14.46 -10.00 19.63
N ARG A 94 -13.30 -9.61 19.11
CA ARG A 94 -12.12 -10.44 19.16
C ARG A 94 -11.39 -9.97 20.41
N GLU A 95 -11.70 -10.65 21.51
CA GLU A 95 -10.81 -10.69 22.68
C GLU A 95 -9.46 -11.30 22.29
#